data_AF-A0A915D1F3-F1
#
_entry.id   AF-A0A915D1F3-F1
#
_cell.length_a   1.000
_cell.length_b   1.000
_cell.length_c   1.000
_cell.angle_alpha   90.00
_cell.angle_beta   90.00
_cell.angle_gamma   90.00
#
_symmetry.space_group_name_H-M   'P 1'
#
loop_
_entity.id
_entity.type
_entity.pdbx_description
1 polymer ?
#
loop_
_entity_poly.entity_id
_entity_poly.type
_entity_poly.pdbx_seq_one_letter_code
_entity_poly.pdbx_strand_id
1 'polypeptide(L)'
;MGKTTLLKHIAMRKLNIPPHIDILYCEQEIFVDETSAIETVLRSDKVRTQLMDKEKALIQKLEDGDISVSEELQETSNELKSINADAAERRPEGFLLVLGLTKPSKKKV
;
A
#
# COMPACT_ATOMS: atom_id res chain seq x y z
N MET A 1 -14.16 2.30 -31.58
CA MET A 1 -13.32 3.49 -31.30
C MET A 1 -14.19 4.53 -30.62
N GLY A 2 -13.89 4.95 -29.39
CA GLY A 2 -14.69 5.97 -28.68
C GLY A 2 -15.10 5.66 -27.24
N LYS A 3 -14.95 4.41 -26.76
CA LYS A 3 -15.27 4.03 -25.38
C LYS A 3 -14.41 4.79 -24.36
N THR A 4 -13.10 4.83 -24.58
CA THR A 4 -12.16 5.56 -23.71
C THR A 4 -12.43 7.07 -23.78
N THR A 5 -12.73 7.60 -24.95
CA THR A 5 -13.09 9.02 -25.12
C THR A 5 -14.35 9.36 -24.33
N LEU A 6 -15.39 8.54 -24.42
CA LEU A 6 -16.63 8.73 -23.65
C LEU A 6 -16.37 8.68 -22.14
N LEU A 7 -15.62 7.69 -21.65
CA LEU A 7 -15.28 7.59 -20.22
C LEU A 7 -14.48 8.79 -19.73
N LYS A 8 -13.51 9.29 -20.52
CA LYS A 8 -12.77 10.52 -20.20
C LYS A 8 -13.69 11.75 -20.12
N HIS A 9 -14.67 11.86 -21.02
CA HIS A 9 -15.61 12.98 -21.01
C HIS A 9 -16.57 12.93 -19.81
N ILE A 10 -16.97 11.73 -19.38
CA ILE A 10 -17.74 11.51 -18.15
C ILE A 10 -16.91 11.91 -16.93
N ALA A 11 -15.67 11.43 -16.84
CA ALA A 11 -14.73 11.76 -15.77
C ALA A 11 -14.50 13.28 -15.62
N MET A 12 -14.35 13.98 -16.75
CA MET A 12 -14.15 15.42 -16.80
C MET A 12 -15.45 16.22 -16.62
N ARG A 13 -16.60 15.58 -16.35
CA ARG A 13 -17.94 16.21 -16.30
C ARG A 13 -18.24 17.10 -17.52
N LYS A 14 -17.73 16.73 -18.70
CA LYS A 14 -18.05 17.41 -19.98
C LYS A 14 -19.47 17.10 -20.46
N LEU A 15 -20.12 16.14 -19.81
CA LEU A 15 -21.54 15.85 -19.90
C LEU A 15 -22.23 16.37 -18.64
N ASN A 16 -23.49 16.79 -18.75
CA ASN A 16 -24.28 17.22 -17.60
C ASN A 16 -24.51 16.05 -16.64
N ILE A 17 -23.62 15.92 -15.65
CA ILE A 17 -23.72 14.93 -14.58
C ILE A 17 -24.05 15.67 -13.28
N PRO A 18 -25.13 15.28 -12.59
CA PRO A 18 -25.51 15.90 -11.33
C PRO A 18 -24.36 15.98 -10.30
N PRO A 19 -24.31 17.04 -9.48
CA PRO A 19 -23.20 17.28 -8.55
C PRO A 19 -23.16 16.28 -7.38
N HIS A 20 -24.25 15.58 -7.08
CA HIS A 20 -24.32 14.58 -6.01
C HIS A 20 -23.70 13.22 -6.39
N ILE A 21 -23.27 13.05 -7.64
CA ILE A 21 -22.64 11.81 -8.12
C ILE A 21 -21.13 12.01 -8.11
N ASP A 22 -20.43 11.25 -7.29
CA ASP A 22 -18.98 11.21 -7.31
C ASP A 22 -18.50 10.32 -8.47
N ILE A 23 -17.53 10.83 -9.23
CA ILE A 23 -16.96 10.12 -10.39
C ILE A 23 -15.50 9.87 -10.11
N LEU A 24 -15.13 8.59 -9.96
CA LEU A 24 -13.75 8.13 -9.92
C LEU A 24 -13.40 7.47 -11.26
N TYR A 25 -12.50 8.08 -12.02
CA TYR A 25 -12.02 7.54 -13.28
C TYR A 25 -10.61 7.00 -13.11
N CYS A 26 -10.45 5.69 -13.31
CA CYS A 26 -9.15 5.03 -13.29
C CYS A 26 -8.68 4.83 -14.74
N GLU A 27 -7.54 5.42 -15.10
CA GLU A 27 -6.85 5.08 -16.36
C GLU A 27 -6.13 3.73 -16.23
N GLN A 28 -6.06 2.99 -17.34
CA GLN A 28 -5.28 1.77 -17.41
C GLN A 28 -3.79 2.13 -17.45
N GLU A 29 -3.15 2.21 -16.29
CA GLU A 29 -1.71 1.98 -16.18
C GLU A 29 -1.35 1.75 -14.71
N ILE A 30 -1.10 0.49 -14.36
CA ILE A 30 -0.26 0.18 -13.21
C ILE A 30 1.12 -0.01 -13.82
N PHE A 31 2.06 0.89 -13.50
CA PHE A 31 3.48 0.56 -13.62
C PHE A 31 3.73 -0.60 -12.66
N VAL A 32 3.79 -1.81 -13.21
CA VAL A 32 4.18 -2.99 -12.45
C VAL A 32 5.70 -2.96 -12.37
N ASP A 33 6.23 -2.23 -11.41
CA ASP A 33 7.58 -2.51 -10.93
C ASP A 33 7.62 -3.95 -10.41
N GLU A 34 8.80 -4.57 -10.34
CA GLU A 34 8.99 -5.96 -9.87
C GLU A 34 8.49 -6.23 -8.43
N THR A 35 8.03 -5.18 -7.76
CA THR A 35 7.34 -5.21 -6.47
C THR A 35 6.09 -6.10 -6.57
N SER A 36 6.00 -7.12 -5.71
CA SER A 36 4.86 -8.05 -5.76
C SER A 36 3.54 -7.34 -5.43
N ALA A 37 2.41 -7.79 -5.98
CA ALA A 37 1.09 -7.21 -5.68
C ALA A 37 0.79 -7.16 -4.17
N ILE A 38 1.27 -8.16 -3.41
CA ILE A 38 1.19 -8.18 -1.94
C ILE A 38 2.01 -7.03 -1.36
N GLU A 39 3.25 -6.87 -1.80
CA GLU A 39 4.14 -5.82 -1.32
C GLU A 39 3.64 -4.41 -1.70
N THR A 40 3.04 -4.24 -2.88
CA THR A 40 2.40 -2.97 -3.27
C THR A 40 1.23 -2.62 -2.36
N VAL A 41 0.39 -3.60 -2.02
CA VAL A 41 -0.70 -3.41 -1.05
C VAL A 41 -0.16 -3.12 0.34
N LEU A 42 0.91 -3.80 0.78
CA LEU A 42 1.54 -3.54 2.07
C LEU A 42 2.24 -2.17 2.11
N ARG A 43 2.83 -1.70 1.01
CA ARG A 43 3.42 -0.35 0.88
C ARG A 43 2.38 0.76 0.88
N SER A 44 1.13 0.47 0.50
CA SER A 44 0.04 1.45 0.59
C SER A 44 -0.25 1.86 2.04
N ASP A 45 0.17 1.04 3.01
CA ASP A 45 0.22 1.41 4.42
C ASP A 45 1.36 2.40 4.67
N LYS A 46 1.02 3.68 4.51
CA LYS A 46 1.92 4.82 4.74
C LYS A 46 2.44 4.87 6.18
N VAL A 47 1.61 4.51 7.15
CA VAL A 47 1.96 4.55 8.58
C VAL A 47 3.02 3.51 8.88
N ARG A 48 2.81 2.27 8.43
CA ARG A 48 3.81 1.20 8.57
C ARG A 48 5.13 1.57 7.89
N THR A 49 5.07 2.10 6.67
CA THR A 49 6.28 2.47 5.92
C THR A 49 7.07 3.56 6.65
N GLN A 50 6.39 4.59 7.16
CA GLN A 50 7.02 5.66 7.96
C GLN A 50 7.66 5.13 9.25
N LEU A 51 7.00 4.22 9.96
CA LEU A 51 7.54 3.62 11.18
C LEU A 51 8.77 2.75 10.90
N MET A 52 8.79 1.99 9.79
CA MET A 52 9.95 1.22 9.38
C MET A 52 11.16 2.10 9.01
N ASP A 53 10.92 3.24 8.36
CA ASP A 53 12.00 4.19 8.05
C ASP A 53 12.50 4.89 9.32
N LYS A 54 11.60 5.21 10.26
CA LYS A 54 11.95 5.76 11.57
C LYS A 54 12.78 4.76 12.38
N GLU A 55 12.40 3.48 12.42
CA GLU A 55 13.14 2.42 13.10
C GLU A 55 14.57 2.32 12.56
N LYS A 56 14.75 2.31 11.23
CA LYS A 56 16.09 2.29 10.60
C LYS A 56 16.92 3.51 10.99
N ALA A 57 16.34 4.70 10.98
CA ALA A 57 17.03 5.93 11.36
C ALA A 57 17.45 5.91 12.85
N LEU A 58 16.60 5.36 13.72
CA LEU A 58 16.90 5.21 15.15
C LEU A 58 17.99 4.16 15.40
N ILE A 59 17.98 3.04 14.67
CA ILE A 59 19.06 2.03 14.72
C ILE A 59 20.39 2.65 14.31
N GLN A 60 20.41 3.44 13.23
CA GLN A 60 21.64 4.09 12.78
C GLN A 60 22.18 5.08 13.81
N LYS A 61 21.30 5.87 14.46
CA LYS A 61 21.69 6.76 15.56
C LYS A 61 22.21 6.01 16.78
N LEU A 62 21.66 4.83 17.07
CA LEU A 62 22.11 3.97 18.15
C LEU A 62 23.51 3.40 17.84
N GLU A 63 23.77 2.99 16.60
CA GLU A 63 25.10 2.56 16.12
C GLU A 63 26.13 3.71 16.16
N ASP A 64 25.69 4.94 15.87
CA ASP A 64 26.50 6.16 16.00
C ASP A 64 26.77 6.57 17.48
N GLY A 65 26.19 5.85 18.44
CA GLY A 65 26.48 5.97 19.88
C GLY A 65 25.49 6.80 20.69
N ASP A 66 24.35 7.21 20.11
CA ASP A 66 23.31 7.93 20.83
C ASP A 66 22.37 6.97 21.58
N ILE A 67 22.67 6.70 22.84
CA ILE A 67 21.92 5.74 23.69
C ILE A 67 20.51 6.27 24.02
N SER A 68 20.27 7.57 23.90
CA SER A 68 18.97 8.19 24.23
C SER A 68 17.85 7.74 23.30
N VAL A 69 18.18 7.28 22.09
CA VAL A 69 17.21 6.78 21.11
C VAL A 69 16.73 5.35 21.39
N SER A 70 17.33 4.65 22.37
CA SER A 70 16.98 3.25 22.68
C SER A 70 15.53 3.09 23.15
N GLU A 71 15.01 4.06 23.91
CA GLU A 71 13.63 4.03 24.41
C GLU A 71 12.64 4.30 23.26
N GLU A 72 12.93 5.30 22.42
CA GLU A 72 12.13 5.62 21.23
C GLU A 72 12.15 4.49 20.19
N LEU A 73 13.27 3.78 20.06
CA LEU A 73 13.39 2.58 19.21
C LEU A 73 12.50 1.45 19.74
N GLN A 74 12.47 1.24 21.05
CA GLN A 74 11.65 0.20 21.67
C GLN A 74 10.15 0.49 21.50
N GLU A 75 9.73 1.75 21.65
CA GLU A 75 8.35 2.18 21.38
C GLU A 75 7.98 1.96 19.91
N THR A 76 8.82 2.44 18.98
CA THR A 76 8.59 2.29 17.53
C THR A 76 8.51 0.80 17.13
N SER A 77 9.35 -0.05 17.72
CA SER A 77 9.34 -1.50 17.46
C SER A 77 8.08 -2.18 18.03
N ASN A 78 7.57 -1.73 19.18
CA ASN A 78 6.32 -2.24 19.74
C ASN A 78 5.10 -1.83 18.89
N GLU A 79 5.09 -0.60 18.38
CA GLU A 79 4.05 -0.11 17.47
C GLU A 79 4.08 -0.85 16.13
N LEU A 80 5.26 -1.16 15.60
CA LEU A 80 5.39 -2.02 14.43
C LEU A 80 4.85 -3.44 14.67
N LYS A 81 5.03 -3.99 15.88
CA LYS A 81 4.48 -5.31 16.23
C LYS A 81 2.96 -5.32 16.31
N SER A 82 2.34 -4.29 16.88
CA SER A 82 0.88 -4.19 16.94
C SER A 82 0.28 -4.06 15.53
N ILE A 83 0.85 -3.19 14.69
CA ILE A 83 0.42 -3.03 13.30
C ILE A 83 0.60 -4.32 12.50
N ASN A 84 1.71 -5.04 12.69
CA ASN A 84 1.92 -6.33 12.02
C ASN A 84 0.95 -7.41 12.49
N ALA A 85 0.55 -7.41 13.77
CA ALA A 85 -0.49 -8.32 14.27
C ALA A 85 -1.85 -8.04 13.59
N ASP A 86 -2.23 -6.76 13.50
CA ASP A 86 -3.48 -6.33 12.85
C ASP A 86 -3.45 -6.57 11.33
N ALA A 87 -2.29 -6.42 10.70
CA ALA A 87 -2.08 -6.69 9.28
C ALA A 87 -2.10 -8.19 8.96
N ALA A 88 -1.57 -9.04 9.85
CA ALA A 88 -1.63 -10.50 9.69
C ALA A 88 -3.07 -11.02 9.72
N GLU A 89 -3.96 -10.35 10.46
CA GLU A 89 -5.40 -10.64 10.46
C GLU A 89 -6.05 -10.18 9.15
N ARG A 90 -5.67 -9.02 8.63
CA ARG A 90 -6.11 -8.51 7.31
C ARG A 90 -5.29 -9.13 6.17
N ARG A 91 -5.42 -10.44 5.95
CA ARG A 91 -4.72 -11.13 4.86
C ARG A 91 -5.06 -10.52 3.49
N PRO A 92 -4.08 -9.96 2.77
CA PRO A 92 -4.30 -9.37 1.45
C PRO A 92 -4.67 -10.41 0.39
N GLU A 93 -4.47 -11.69 0.68
CA GLU A 93 -4.79 -12.84 -0.18
C GLU A 93 -6.26 -12.86 -0.63
N GLY A 94 -7.20 -12.55 0.27
CA GLY A 94 -8.63 -12.50 -0.06
C GLY A 94 -8.96 -11.38 -1.04
N PHE A 95 -8.36 -10.21 -0.84
CA PHE A 95 -8.52 -9.05 -1.74
C PHE A 95 -7.88 -9.30 -3.11
N LEU A 96 -6.68 -9.89 -3.14
CA LEU A 96 -5.98 -10.24 -4.38
C LEU A 96 -6.69 -11.36 -5.15
N LEU A 97 -7.37 -12.28 -4.46
CA LEU A 97 -8.23 -13.30 -5.08
C LEU A 97 -9.43 -12.65 -5.78
N VAL A 98 -10.09 -11.68 -5.12
CA VAL A 98 -11.20 -10.91 -5.70
C VAL A 98 -10.74 -10.11 -6.92
N LEU A 99 -9.52 -9.59 -6.90
CA LEU A 99 -8.92 -8.85 -8.03
C LEU A 99 -8.29 -9.74 -9.12
N GLY A 100 -8.25 -11.07 -8.93
CA GLY A 100 -7.64 -11.99 -9.89
C GLY A 100 -6.11 -11.86 -10.00
N LEU A 101 -5.45 -11.27 -9.00
CA LEU A 101 -4.01 -11.01 -8.96
C LEU A 101 -3.19 -12.14 -8.30
N THR A 102 -3.73 -13.36 -8.30
CA THR A 102 -3.04 -14.52 -7.72
C THR A 102 -1.84 -14.93 -8.58
N LYS A 103 -0.65 -14.97 -7.97
CA LYS A 103 0.48 -15.70 -8.58
C LYS A 103 0.10 -17.18 -8.70
N PRO A 104 0.49 -17.89 -9.78
CA PRO A 104 0.41 -19.35 -9.76
C PRO A 104 1.24 -19.84 -8.57
N SER A 105 0.58 -20.46 -7.61
CA SER A 105 1.22 -21.17 -6.52
C SER A 105 2.31 -22.05 -7.12
N LYS A 106 3.57 -21.78 -6.78
CA LYS A 106 4.68 -22.68 -7.17
C LYS A 106 4.27 -24.08 -6.71
N LYS A 107 4.07 -24.98 -7.67
CA LYS A 107 3.84 -26.40 -7.42
C LYS A 107 4.92 -26.85 -6.44
N LYS A 108 4.48 -27.37 -5.29
CA LYS A 108 5.32 -28.18 -4.42
C LYS A 108 5.81 -29.37 -5.24
N VAL A 109 7.13 -29.56 -5.19
CA VAL A 109 7.94 -30.79 -5.34
C VAL A 109 7.44 -31.80 -6.37
#